data_AF-A1TES6-F1
#
_entry.id   AF-A1TES6-F1
#
_cell.length_a   1.000
_cell.length_b   1.000
_cell.length_c   1.000
_cell.angle_alpha   90.00
_cell.angle_beta   90.00
_cell.angle_gamma   90.00
#
_symmetry.space_group_name_H-M   'P 1'
#
loop_
_entity.id
_entity.type
_entity.pdbx_description
1 polymer ?
#
loop_
_entity_poly.entity_id
_entity_poly.type
_entity_poly.pdbx_seq_one_letter_code
_entity_poly.pdbx_strand_id
1 'polypeptide(L)'
;MNRRGAISVAVIVPTPELLERMLEEKPACWTWAAFASTVFQRWAAVEQRKVDQVLGSPVTPTHKLGTGSDVAQFVIGHMRDVDGIVAQVSAFLSGPAFREAFGAPDDEDSADAEGIIRAAHHLGDCYERLLELAEECRRCSVSAQYAELLHDCVRFVNQHLQDFGGFVNDILENLEDLQKRVMLGERLIHCQRPALHTNTDDRLIWSILDRVRTIE
;
A
#
# COMPACT_ATOMS: atom_id res chain seq x y z
N MET A 1 45.21 9.47 10.68
CA MET A 1 43.97 8.83 11.18
C MET A 1 42.87 9.88 11.19
N ASN A 2 42.08 9.99 10.12
CA ASN A 2 40.93 10.89 10.09
C ASN A 2 39.84 10.30 10.99
N ARG A 3 39.39 11.07 11.99
CA ARG A 3 38.14 10.81 12.69
C ARG A 3 37.03 10.83 11.64
N ARG A 4 36.49 9.66 11.27
CA ARG A 4 35.15 9.60 10.65
C ARG A 4 34.21 10.25 11.66
N GLY A 5 33.71 11.44 11.37
CA GLY A 5 32.59 11.99 12.11
C GLY A 5 31.48 10.95 12.12
N ALA A 6 30.79 10.78 13.25
CA ALA A 6 29.66 9.85 13.31
C ALA A 6 28.65 10.28 12.25
N ILE A 7 28.41 9.41 11.26
CA ILE A 7 27.40 9.65 10.24
C ILE A 7 26.05 9.52 10.94
N SER A 8 25.28 10.61 11.00
CA SER A 8 23.89 10.56 11.45
C SER A 8 23.05 9.97 10.33
N VAL A 9 22.33 8.88 10.63
CA VAL A 9 21.49 8.16 9.66
C VAL A 9 20.04 8.29 10.10
N ALA A 10 19.18 8.65 9.16
CA ALA A 10 17.74 8.80 9.36
C ALA A 10 17.12 7.45 9.74
N VAL A 11 16.15 7.45 10.66
CA VAL A 11 15.40 6.27 11.08
C VAL A 11 13.90 6.50 10.88
N ILE A 12 13.09 5.45 10.85
CA ILE A 12 11.63 5.59 10.80
C ILE A 12 11.15 6.29 12.07
N VAL A 13 10.32 7.32 11.92
CA VAL A 13 9.75 8.07 13.04
C VAL A 13 8.22 7.92 13.10
N PRO A 14 7.67 7.69 14.31
CA PRO A 14 6.25 7.34 14.45
C PRO A 14 5.30 8.55 14.46
N THR A 15 5.79 9.78 14.51
CA THR A 15 4.94 10.98 14.62
C THR A 15 5.31 12.06 13.59
N PRO A 16 4.35 12.92 13.21
CA PRO A 16 4.60 14.05 12.31
C PRO A 16 5.66 15.01 12.84
N GLU A 17 5.69 15.29 14.15
CA GLU A 17 6.65 16.23 14.74
C GLU A 17 8.09 15.72 14.65
N LEU A 18 8.28 14.41 14.80
CA LEU A 18 9.59 13.78 14.62
C LEU A 18 9.99 13.75 13.13
N LEU A 19 9.01 13.64 12.24
CA LEU A 19 9.25 13.73 10.79
C LEU A 19 9.69 15.14 10.40
N GLU A 20 9.01 16.18 10.88
CA GLU A 20 9.40 17.58 10.65
C GLU A 20 10.86 17.82 11.07
N ARG A 21 11.25 17.34 12.25
CA ARG A 21 12.64 17.43 12.71
C ARG A 21 13.63 16.70 11.80
N MET A 22 13.27 15.52 11.29
CA MET A 22 14.12 14.81 10.32
C MET A 22 14.30 15.60 9.02
N LEU A 23 13.23 16.26 8.56
CA LEU A 23 13.26 17.08 7.34
C LEU A 23 14.09 18.36 7.50
N GLU A 24 14.20 18.88 8.74
CA GLU A 24 15.10 19.98 9.09
C GLU A 24 16.56 19.53 9.18
N GLU A 25 16.82 18.41 9.87
CA GLU A 25 18.17 17.91 10.13
C GLU A 25 18.82 17.23 8.90
N LYS A 26 18.00 16.67 8.01
CA LYS A 26 18.39 15.92 6.80
C LYS A 26 19.58 14.96 7.01
N PRO A 27 19.50 14.02 7.96
CA PRO A 27 20.54 12.99 8.12
C PRO A 27 20.64 12.10 6.87
N ALA A 28 21.68 11.29 6.77
CA ALA A 28 21.83 10.38 5.62
C ALA A 28 20.61 9.44 5.51
N CYS A 29 20.13 9.16 4.29
CA CYS A 29 18.92 8.40 4.01
C CYS A 29 17.61 9.12 4.37
N TRP A 30 17.61 10.42 4.66
CA TRP A 30 16.39 11.14 5.10
C TRP A 30 15.26 11.05 4.07
N THR A 31 15.57 11.00 2.78
CA THR A 31 14.55 10.95 1.70
C THR A 31 13.67 9.70 1.84
N TRP A 32 14.31 8.53 1.95
CA TRP A 32 13.64 7.25 2.14
C TRP A 32 13.06 7.08 3.53
N ALA A 33 13.73 7.58 4.57
CA ALA A 33 13.20 7.54 5.92
C ALA A 33 11.94 8.41 6.08
N ALA A 34 11.87 9.59 5.43
CA ALA A 34 10.70 10.44 5.43
C ALA A 34 9.51 9.78 4.70
N PHE A 35 9.79 9.16 3.56
CA PHE A 35 8.81 8.38 2.80
C PHE A 35 8.26 7.22 3.65
N ALA A 36 9.14 6.36 4.17
CA ALA A 36 8.77 5.20 4.97
C ALA A 36 8.04 5.60 6.27
N SER A 37 8.46 6.69 6.92
CA SER A 37 7.79 7.21 8.12
C SER A 37 6.37 7.65 7.82
N THR A 38 6.16 8.40 6.73
CA THR A 38 4.82 8.85 6.35
C THR A 38 3.92 7.66 5.96
N VAL A 39 4.44 6.67 5.21
CA VAL A 39 3.70 5.44 4.88
C VAL A 39 3.35 4.67 6.16
N PHE A 40 4.30 4.48 7.06
CA PHE A 40 4.09 3.80 8.33
C PHE A 40 3.05 4.50 9.21
N GLN A 41 3.08 5.83 9.29
CA GLN A 41 2.09 6.61 10.05
C GLN A 41 0.68 6.44 9.48
N ARG A 42 0.52 6.49 8.16
CA ARG A 42 -0.78 6.23 7.49
C ARG A 42 -1.25 4.80 7.72
N TRP A 43 -0.34 3.83 7.68
CA TRP A 43 -0.63 2.43 7.92
C TRP A 43 -1.08 2.17 9.37
N ALA A 44 -0.39 2.75 10.34
CA ALA A 44 -0.71 2.63 11.76
C ALA A 44 -2.07 3.26 12.10
N ALA A 45 -2.46 4.34 11.40
CA ALA A 45 -3.73 5.01 11.62
C ALA A 45 -4.96 4.12 11.36
N VAL A 46 -4.81 3.09 10.52
CA VAL A 46 -5.90 2.14 10.16
C VAL A 46 -5.72 0.76 10.79
N GLU A 47 -4.82 0.61 11.76
CA GLU A 47 -4.45 -0.70 12.33
C GLU A 47 -5.66 -1.47 12.88
N GLN A 48 -6.53 -0.81 13.64
CA GLN A 48 -7.70 -1.47 14.22
C GLN A 48 -8.64 -2.03 13.14
N ARG A 49 -8.88 -1.26 12.07
CA ARG A 49 -9.72 -1.69 10.94
C ARG A 49 -9.11 -2.91 10.24
N LYS A 50 -7.79 -2.93 10.05
CA LYS A 50 -7.08 -4.09 9.50
C LYS A 50 -7.23 -5.33 10.36
N VAL A 51 -7.06 -5.18 11.68
CA VAL A 51 -7.25 -6.28 12.63
C VAL A 51 -8.68 -6.80 12.53
N ASP A 52 -9.68 -5.92 12.50
CA ASP A 52 -11.09 -6.30 12.36
C ASP A 52 -11.39 -6.98 11.02
N GLN A 53 -10.69 -6.61 9.95
CA GLN A 53 -10.76 -7.27 8.65
C GLN A 53 -10.18 -8.68 8.67
N VAL A 54 -8.99 -8.85 9.24
CA VAL A 54 -8.30 -10.14 9.30
C VAL A 54 -9.01 -11.12 10.24
N LEU A 55 -9.46 -10.65 11.40
CA LEU A 55 -10.15 -11.49 12.39
C LEU A 55 -11.60 -11.82 12.00
N GLY A 56 -12.13 -11.18 10.96
CA GLY A 56 -13.52 -11.36 10.55
C GLY A 56 -14.50 -10.96 11.65
N SER A 57 -14.20 -9.90 12.40
CA SER A 57 -15.05 -9.37 13.49
C SER A 57 -16.53 -9.32 13.07
N PRO A 58 -17.50 -9.64 13.93
CA PRO A 58 -18.90 -9.61 13.53
C PRO A 58 -19.32 -8.22 13.03
N VAL A 59 -19.81 -8.14 11.79
CA VAL A 59 -20.36 -6.90 11.20
C VAL A 59 -21.84 -7.13 10.92
N THR A 60 -22.69 -6.17 11.27
CA THR A 60 -24.10 -6.21 10.88
C THR A 60 -24.20 -5.82 9.40
N PRO A 61 -24.73 -6.69 8.51
CA PRO A 61 -24.88 -6.33 7.11
C PRO A 61 -25.77 -5.09 6.95
N THR A 62 -25.27 -4.08 6.25
CA THR A 62 -26.00 -2.83 5.99
C THR A 62 -26.64 -2.81 4.61
N HIS A 63 -26.19 -3.68 3.70
CA HIS A 63 -26.66 -3.75 2.33
C HIS A 63 -27.11 -5.18 2.00
N LYS A 64 -28.28 -5.30 1.36
CA LYS A 64 -28.77 -6.56 0.81
C LYS A 64 -28.81 -6.45 -0.71
N LEU A 65 -28.05 -7.30 -1.39
CA LEU A 65 -28.08 -7.40 -2.85
C LEU A 65 -29.20 -8.39 -3.20
N GLY A 66 -30.27 -7.87 -3.79
CA GLY A 66 -31.55 -8.57 -3.90
C GLY A 66 -31.65 -9.51 -5.11
N THR A 67 -30.96 -9.18 -6.19
CA THR A 67 -30.98 -9.93 -7.44
C THR A 67 -29.60 -10.40 -7.85
N GLY A 68 -29.55 -11.40 -8.74
CA GLY A 68 -28.28 -11.84 -9.31
C GLY A 68 -27.54 -10.72 -10.04
N SER A 69 -28.26 -9.90 -10.81
CA SER A 69 -27.68 -8.75 -11.50
C SER A 69 -27.03 -7.75 -10.53
N ASP A 70 -27.65 -7.51 -9.37
CA ASP A 70 -27.07 -6.63 -8.33
C ASP A 70 -25.75 -7.22 -7.79
N VAL A 71 -25.72 -8.54 -7.56
CA VAL A 71 -24.51 -9.23 -7.09
C VAL A 71 -23.41 -9.21 -8.15
N ALA A 72 -23.74 -9.52 -9.41
CA ALA A 72 -22.78 -9.50 -10.51
C ALA A 72 -22.19 -8.10 -10.70
N GLN A 73 -23.03 -7.06 -10.71
CA GLN A 73 -22.57 -5.67 -10.83
C GLN A 73 -21.68 -5.27 -9.65
N PHE A 74 -22.05 -5.65 -8.42
CA PHE A 74 -21.25 -5.39 -7.23
C PHE A 74 -19.85 -6.02 -7.33
N VAL A 75 -19.79 -7.31 -7.67
CA VAL A 75 -18.53 -8.06 -7.77
C VAL A 75 -17.63 -7.54 -8.89
N ILE A 76 -18.19 -7.32 -10.09
CA ILE A 76 -17.42 -6.76 -11.21
C ILE A 76 -16.91 -5.35 -10.85
N GLY A 77 -17.74 -4.54 -10.19
CA GLY A 77 -17.35 -3.20 -9.73
C GLY A 77 -16.13 -3.26 -8.80
N HIS A 78 -16.20 -4.10 -7.77
CA HIS A 78 -15.10 -4.28 -6.82
C HIS A 78 -13.82 -4.78 -7.48
N MET A 79 -13.91 -5.74 -8.41
CA MET A 79 -12.74 -6.20 -9.15
C MET A 79 -12.10 -5.07 -9.96
N ARG A 80 -12.91 -4.27 -10.67
CA ARG A 80 -12.40 -3.12 -11.45
C ARG A 80 -11.79 -2.05 -10.57
N ASP A 81 -12.38 -1.78 -9.41
CA ASP A 81 -11.86 -0.78 -8.46
C ASP A 81 -10.51 -1.23 -7.90
N VAL A 82 -10.35 -2.51 -7.55
CA VAL A 82 -9.07 -3.08 -7.14
C VAL A 82 -8.02 -2.95 -8.25
N ASP A 83 -8.35 -3.38 -9.48
CA ASP A 83 -7.45 -3.27 -10.63
C ASP A 83 -7.05 -1.81 -10.88
N GLY A 84 -8.00 -0.88 -10.75
CA GLY A 84 -7.76 0.55 -10.87
C GLY A 84 -6.75 1.07 -9.84
N ILE A 85 -6.87 0.64 -8.59
CA ILE A 85 -5.93 1.03 -7.52
C ILE A 85 -4.54 0.45 -7.78
N VAL A 86 -4.43 -0.84 -8.13
CA VAL A 86 -3.15 -1.48 -8.45
C VAL A 86 -2.46 -0.81 -9.63
N ALA A 87 -3.20 -0.51 -10.69
CA ALA A 87 -2.69 0.20 -11.86
C ALA A 87 -2.24 1.63 -11.52
N GLN A 88 -3.02 2.35 -10.71
CA GLN A 88 -2.68 3.69 -10.25
C GLN A 88 -1.37 3.71 -9.48
N VAL A 89 -1.19 2.79 -8.52
CA VAL A 89 0.02 2.69 -7.71
C VAL A 89 1.23 2.32 -8.58
N SER A 90 1.07 1.33 -9.45
CA SER A 90 2.14 0.90 -10.36
C SER A 90 2.59 2.03 -11.31
N ALA A 91 1.63 2.75 -11.88
CA ALA A 91 1.90 3.89 -12.76
C ALA A 91 2.55 5.04 -11.99
N PHE A 92 2.08 5.33 -10.77
CA PHE A 92 2.62 6.38 -9.92
C PHE A 92 4.07 6.11 -9.53
N LEU A 93 4.37 4.93 -8.98
CA LEU A 93 5.73 4.52 -8.59
C LEU A 93 6.68 4.52 -9.80
N SER A 94 6.15 4.16 -10.98
CA SER A 94 6.93 4.15 -12.22
C SER A 94 7.16 5.55 -12.81
N GLY A 95 6.36 6.53 -12.42
CA GLY A 95 6.28 7.86 -13.02
C GLY A 95 7.47 8.77 -12.72
N PRO A 96 7.62 9.86 -13.50
CA PRO A 96 8.69 10.85 -13.32
C PRO A 96 8.51 11.63 -12.01
N ALA A 97 7.29 11.99 -11.64
CA ALA A 97 7.02 12.78 -10.43
C ALA A 97 7.52 12.09 -9.15
N PHE A 98 7.32 10.76 -9.04
CA PHE A 98 7.87 9.98 -7.93
C PHE A 98 9.40 10.02 -7.93
N ARG A 99 10.04 9.82 -9.09
CA ARG A 99 11.50 9.85 -9.20
C ARG A 99 12.09 11.23 -8.86
N GLU A 100 11.48 12.28 -9.39
CA GLU A 100 11.94 13.66 -9.22
C GLU A 100 11.84 14.11 -7.77
N ALA A 101 10.83 13.66 -7.03
CA ALA A 101 10.69 13.96 -5.61
C ALA A 101 11.89 13.48 -4.77
N PHE A 102 12.50 12.36 -5.13
CA PHE A 102 13.66 11.80 -4.41
C PHE A 102 15.01 12.39 -4.83
N GLY A 103 15.03 13.34 -5.77
CA GLY A 103 16.26 13.99 -6.23
C GLY A 103 17.15 13.08 -7.09
N ALA A 104 18.38 13.53 -7.32
CA ALA A 104 19.37 12.72 -8.03
C ALA A 104 19.89 11.57 -7.13
N PRO A 105 20.23 10.39 -7.70
CA PRO A 105 20.61 9.22 -6.90
C PRO A 105 21.77 9.43 -5.92
N ASP A 106 22.66 10.38 -6.19
CA ASP A 106 23.85 10.72 -5.41
C ASP A 106 23.76 12.09 -4.71
N ASP A 107 22.60 12.75 -4.75
CA ASP A 107 22.37 14.07 -4.17
C ASP A 107 20.99 14.15 -3.48
N GLU A 108 20.93 13.70 -2.24
CA GLU A 108 19.72 13.81 -1.40
C GLU A 108 19.37 15.27 -1.07
N ASP A 109 20.30 16.24 -1.20
CA ASP A 109 20.00 17.64 -0.90
C ASP A 109 19.08 18.27 -1.94
N SER A 110 19.07 17.71 -3.16
CA SER A 110 18.19 18.10 -4.26
C SER A 110 16.74 17.60 -4.13
N ALA A 111 16.44 16.72 -3.16
CA ALA A 111 15.14 16.08 -3.04
C ALA A 111 14.04 17.03 -2.54
N ASP A 112 12.83 16.87 -3.08
CA ASP A 112 11.61 17.58 -2.70
C ASP A 112 10.93 16.86 -1.52
N ALA A 113 11.16 17.36 -0.31
CA ALA A 113 10.57 16.84 0.91
C ALA A 113 9.03 16.79 0.85
N GLU A 114 8.38 17.83 0.32
CA GLU A 114 6.92 17.83 0.21
C GLU A 114 6.44 16.82 -0.82
N GLY A 115 7.16 16.69 -1.94
CA GLY A 115 6.90 15.69 -2.97
C GLY A 115 6.96 14.27 -2.43
N ILE A 116 7.95 13.98 -1.59
CA ILE A 116 8.10 12.69 -0.90
C ILE A 116 6.92 12.42 0.04
N ILE A 117 6.53 13.40 0.85
CA ILE A 117 5.38 13.28 1.77
C ILE A 117 4.08 13.07 0.99
N ARG A 118 3.86 13.85 -0.09
CA ARG A 118 2.69 13.68 -0.98
C ARG A 118 2.66 12.29 -1.60
N ALA A 119 3.81 11.76 -2.02
CA ALA A 119 3.92 10.42 -2.57
C ALA A 119 3.53 9.34 -1.56
N ALA A 120 4.00 9.47 -0.31
CA ALA A 120 3.64 8.55 0.76
C ALA A 120 2.15 8.63 1.12
N HIS A 121 1.56 9.83 1.18
CA HIS A 121 0.13 10.00 1.38
C HIS A 121 -0.69 9.35 0.27
N HIS A 122 -0.29 9.51 -0.99
CA HIS A 122 -0.97 8.88 -2.11
C HIS A 122 -1.04 7.35 -1.98
N LEU A 123 0.05 6.71 -1.54
CA LEU A 123 0.06 5.26 -1.27
C LEU A 123 -0.84 4.88 -0.09
N GLY A 124 -0.83 5.70 0.97
CA GLY A 124 -1.73 5.52 2.11
C GLY A 124 -3.21 5.60 1.71
N ASP A 125 -3.57 6.56 0.85
CA ASP A 125 -4.93 6.71 0.33
C ASP A 125 -5.35 5.50 -0.52
N CYS A 126 -4.44 4.97 -1.34
CA CYS A 126 -4.68 3.76 -2.14
C CYS A 126 -4.92 2.54 -1.23
N TYR A 127 -4.13 2.38 -0.17
CA TYR A 127 -4.31 1.31 0.79
C TYR A 127 -5.64 1.41 1.52
N GLU A 128 -5.98 2.61 2.01
CA GLU A 128 -7.24 2.86 2.72
C GLU A 128 -8.45 2.55 1.83
N ARG A 129 -8.38 2.92 0.54
CA ARG A 129 -9.43 2.57 -0.42
C ARG A 129 -9.56 1.06 -0.67
N LEU A 130 -8.45 0.32 -0.72
CA LEU A 130 -8.50 -1.16 -0.78
C LEU A 130 -9.15 -1.76 0.47
N LEU A 131 -8.83 -1.22 1.64
CA LEU A 131 -9.43 -1.65 2.91
C LEU A 131 -10.94 -1.37 2.93
N GLU A 132 -11.37 -0.21 2.42
CA GLU A 132 -12.80 0.13 2.28
C GLU A 132 -13.54 -0.87 1.39
N LEU A 133 -12.99 -1.26 0.23
CA LEU A 133 -13.59 -2.29 -0.63
C LEU A 133 -13.73 -3.64 0.10
N ALA A 134 -12.73 -3.99 0.92
CA ALA A 134 -12.74 -5.23 1.69
C ALA A 134 -13.80 -5.21 2.81
N GLU A 135 -14.00 -4.06 3.44
CA GLU A 135 -15.03 -3.81 4.46
C GLU A 135 -16.45 -3.76 3.84
N GLU A 136 -16.59 -3.17 2.65
CA GLU A 136 -17.85 -3.15 1.89
C GLU A 136 -18.34 -4.56 1.59
N CYS A 137 -17.45 -5.45 1.13
CA CYS A 137 -17.81 -6.85 0.88
C CYS A 137 -18.40 -7.54 2.13
N ARG A 138 -17.91 -7.21 3.33
CA ARG A 138 -18.42 -7.77 4.61
C ARG A 138 -19.74 -7.16 5.06
N ARG A 139 -20.04 -5.93 4.64
CA ARG A 139 -21.30 -5.24 4.91
C ARG A 139 -22.44 -5.69 4.00
N CYS A 140 -22.13 -6.50 2.98
CA CYS A 140 -23.11 -7.04 2.06
C CYS A 140 -23.67 -8.39 2.52
N SER A 141 -24.97 -8.57 2.31
CA SER A 141 -25.67 -9.84 2.43
C SER A 141 -26.31 -10.23 1.10
N VAL A 142 -26.25 -11.52 0.78
CA VAL A 142 -26.77 -12.08 -0.47
C VAL A 142 -27.64 -13.29 -0.19
N SER A 143 -28.54 -13.63 -1.11
CA SER A 143 -29.25 -14.91 -1.10
C SER A 143 -28.26 -16.08 -1.19
N ALA A 144 -28.58 -17.23 -0.58
CA ALA A 144 -27.69 -18.38 -0.47
C ALA A 144 -27.11 -18.84 -1.82
N GLN A 145 -27.89 -18.74 -2.90
CA GLN A 145 -27.46 -19.09 -4.26
C GLN A 145 -26.30 -18.23 -4.80
N TYR A 146 -26.03 -17.06 -4.22
CA TYR A 146 -24.95 -16.15 -4.62
C TYR A 146 -23.84 -16.05 -3.58
N ALA A 147 -23.92 -16.80 -2.48
CA ALA A 147 -22.97 -16.72 -1.37
C ALA A 147 -21.54 -17.05 -1.80
N GLU A 148 -21.36 -18.05 -2.67
CA GLU A 148 -20.04 -18.44 -3.17
C GLU A 148 -19.40 -17.35 -4.04
N LEU A 149 -20.21 -16.66 -4.86
CA LEU A 149 -19.71 -15.56 -5.69
C LEU A 149 -19.25 -14.37 -4.84
N LEU A 150 -20.03 -14.00 -3.82
CA LEU A 150 -19.61 -12.95 -2.87
C LEU A 150 -18.35 -13.39 -2.09
N HIS A 151 -18.27 -14.65 -1.69
CA HIS A 151 -17.12 -15.19 -0.98
C HIS A 151 -15.83 -15.14 -1.84
N ASP A 152 -15.91 -15.48 -3.12
CA ASP A 152 -14.78 -15.37 -4.03
C ASP A 152 -14.36 -13.91 -4.24
N CYS A 153 -15.31 -12.96 -4.31
CA CYS A 153 -15.02 -11.53 -4.32
C CYS A 153 -14.28 -11.07 -3.05
N VAL A 154 -14.75 -11.49 -1.87
CA VAL A 154 -14.08 -11.20 -0.58
C VAL A 154 -12.64 -11.71 -0.60
N ARG A 155 -12.42 -12.94 -1.09
CA ARG A 155 -11.07 -13.52 -1.20
C ARG A 155 -10.19 -12.72 -2.14
N PHE A 156 -10.72 -12.31 -3.29
CA PHE A 156 -10.00 -11.52 -4.28
C PHE A 156 -9.54 -10.18 -3.68
N VAL A 157 -10.45 -9.40 -3.10
CA VAL A 157 -10.12 -8.09 -2.51
C VAL A 157 -9.14 -8.24 -1.33
N ASN A 158 -9.34 -9.23 -0.46
CA ASN A 158 -8.45 -9.47 0.68
C ASN A 158 -7.04 -9.89 0.26
N GLN A 159 -6.88 -10.63 -0.84
CA GLN A 159 -5.55 -10.98 -1.35
C GLN A 159 -4.78 -9.70 -1.74
N HIS A 160 -5.40 -8.79 -2.49
CA HIS A 160 -4.77 -7.53 -2.87
C HIS A 160 -4.48 -6.62 -1.67
N LEU A 161 -5.33 -6.63 -0.65
CA LEU A 161 -5.06 -5.92 0.60
C LEU A 161 -3.84 -6.49 1.34
N GLN A 162 -3.66 -7.82 1.33
CA GLN A 162 -2.49 -8.49 1.90
C GLN A 162 -1.21 -8.19 1.10
N ASP A 163 -1.29 -8.24 -0.23
CA ASP A 163 -0.17 -7.92 -1.12
C ASP A 163 0.33 -6.48 -0.88
N PHE A 164 -0.58 -5.53 -0.68
CA PHE A 164 -0.23 -4.15 -0.34
C PHE A 164 0.47 -4.05 1.03
N GLY A 165 0.09 -4.90 1.99
CA GLY A 165 0.80 -5.01 3.27
C GLY A 165 2.20 -5.59 3.14
N GLY A 166 2.38 -6.56 2.25
CA GLY A 166 3.71 -7.03 1.85
C GLY A 166 4.55 -5.90 1.29
N PHE A 167 3.99 -5.13 0.36
CA PHE A 167 4.66 -3.98 -0.23
C PHE A 167 5.10 -2.91 0.79
N VAL A 168 4.29 -2.65 1.83
CA VAL A 168 4.71 -1.74 2.92
C VAL A 168 5.91 -2.31 3.67
N ASN A 169 5.94 -3.61 3.95
CA ASN A 169 7.11 -4.25 4.57
C ASN A 169 8.35 -4.15 3.66
N ASP A 170 8.20 -4.36 2.35
CA ASP A 170 9.30 -4.22 1.39
C ASP A 170 9.91 -2.82 1.42
N ILE A 171 9.10 -1.76 1.60
CA ILE A 171 9.62 -0.38 1.76
C ILE A 171 10.49 -0.28 3.01
N LEU A 172 10.08 -0.89 4.13
CA LEU A 172 10.83 -0.84 5.38
C LEU A 172 12.14 -1.63 5.28
N GLU A 173 12.11 -2.81 4.67
CA GLU A 173 13.29 -3.64 4.44
C GLU A 173 14.30 -2.93 3.52
N ASN A 174 13.83 -2.29 2.45
CA ASN A 174 14.68 -1.50 1.55
C ASN A 174 15.37 -0.34 2.27
N LEU A 175 14.68 0.35 3.18
CA LEU A 175 15.29 1.40 3.99
C LEU A 175 16.35 0.83 4.94
N GLU A 176 16.09 -0.30 5.60
CA GLU A 176 17.04 -0.94 6.50
C GLU A 176 18.34 -1.31 5.76
N ASP A 177 18.22 -1.85 4.54
CA ASP A 177 19.36 -2.18 3.71
C ASP A 177 20.13 -0.94 3.23
N LEU A 178 19.43 0.15 2.91
CA LEU A 178 20.05 1.43 2.58
C LEU A 178 20.87 1.97 3.76
N GLN A 179 20.31 1.94 4.97
CA GLN A 179 20.96 2.39 6.19
C GLN A 179 22.23 1.56 6.48
N LYS A 180 22.17 0.23 6.33
CA LYS A 180 23.33 -0.66 6.49
C LYS A 180 24.47 -0.28 5.55
N ARG A 181 24.17 0.00 4.28
CA ARG A 181 25.18 0.38 3.26
C ARG A 181 25.85 1.71 3.60
N VAL A 182 25.08 2.70 4.06
CA VAL A 182 25.63 3.98 4.52
C VAL A 182 26.55 3.79 5.73
N MET A 183 26.16 2.96 6.70
CA MET A 183 27.00 2.67 7.87
C MET A 183 28.32 1.98 7.50
N LEU A 184 28.33 1.17 6.44
CA LEU A 184 29.54 0.57 5.88
C LEU A 184 30.41 1.56 5.10
N GLY A 185 29.92 2.78 4.86
CA GLY A 185 30.60 3.84 4.11
C GLY A 185 30.49 3.65 2.60
N GLU A 186 29.53 2.86 2.12
CA GLU A 186 29.20 2.78 0.70
C GLU A 186 28.54 4.08 0.25
N ARG A 187 28.78 4.48 -1.00
CA ARG A 187 28.01 5.57 -1.60
C ARG A 187 26.57 5.11 -1.79
N LEU A 188 25.64 6.03 -1.52
CA LEU A 188 24.22 5.91 -1.89
C LEU A 188 24.14 5.93 -3.41
N ILE A 189 24.33 4.78 -4.06
CA ILE A 189 24.39 4.73 -5.52
C ILE A 189 23.03 4.36 -6.12
N HIS A 190 22.20 3.59 -5.41
CA HIS A 190 20.85 3.22 -5.85
C HIS A 190 20.07 2.62 -4.69
N CYS A 191 18.90 3.18 -4.41
CA CYS A 191 17.82 2.44 -3.74
C CYS A 191 16.93 1.86 -4.83
N GLN A 192 16.65 0.56 -4.77
CA GLN A 192 15.71 -0.04 -5.73
C GLN A 192 14.34 0.62 -5.56
N ARG A 193 13.73 0.97 -6.69
CA ARG A 193 12.36 1.48 -6.71
C ARG A 193 11.44 0.40 -6.15
N PRO A 194 10.55 0.72 -5.20
CA PRO A 194 9.68 -0.29 -4.64
C PRO A 194 8.62 -0.59 -5.71
N ALA A 195 8.28 -1.86 -5.87
CA ALA A 195 7.29 -2.30 -6.84
C ALA A 195 6.17 -3.04 -6.11
N LEU A 196 4.92 -2.66 -6.37
CA LEU A 196 3.78 -3.40 -5.86
C LEU A 196 3.68 -4.73 -6.63
N HIS A 197 4.05 -5.81 -5.96
CA HIS A 197 3.84 -7.16 -6.48
C HIS A 197 2.46 -7.64 -6.07
N THR A 198 1.61 -7.94 -7.05
CA THR A 198 0.29 -8.53 -6.81
C THR A 198 0.32 -10.02 -7.14
N ASN A 199 -0.27 -10.82 -6.25
CA ASN A 199 -0.41 -12.26 -6.42
C ASN A 199 -1.86 -12.55 -6.79
N THR A 200 -2.17 -12.41 -8.06
CA THR A 200 -3.50 -12.68 -8.59
C THR A 200 -3.68 -14.17 -8.85
N ASP A 201 -4.60 -14.82 -8.13
CA ASP A 201 -4.99 -16.21 -8.40
C ASP A 201 -5.88 -16.26 -9.64
N ASP A 202 -5.29 -16.61 -10.79
CA ASP A 202 -6.01 -16.77 -12.05
C ASP A 202 -7.23 -17.70 -11.91
N ARG A 203 -7.13 -18.76 -11.09
CA ARG A 203 -8.25 -19.69 -10.88
C ARG A 203 -9.42 -19.02 -10.16
N LEU A 204 -9.12 -18.13 -9.22
CA LEU A 204 -10.12 -17.34 -8.52
C LEU A 204 -10.82 -16.38 -9.48
N ILE A 205 -10.06 -15.68 -10.33
CA ILE A 205 -10.64 -14.82 -11.38
C ILE A 205 -11.55 -15.63 -12.29
N TRP A 206 -11.09 -16.78 -12.78
CA TRP A 206 -11.90 -17.63 -13.64
C TRP A 206 -13.18 -18.12 -12.95
N SER A 207 -13.10 -18.49 -11.66
CA SER A 207 -14.28 -18.85 -10.85
C SER A 207 -15.31 -17.72 -10.80
N ILE A 208 -14.85 -16.50 -10.52
CA ILE A 208 -15.73 -15.32 -10.44
C ILE A 208 -16.38 -15.06 -11.79
N LEU A 209 -15.59 -15.00 -12.86
CA LEU A 209 -16.08 -14.70 -14.21
C LEU A 209 -17.08 -15.74 -14.72
N ASP A 210 -16.84 -17.02 -14.45
CA ASP A 210 -17.74 -18.10 -14.84
C ASP A 210 -19.10 -17.96 -14.12
N ARG A 211 -19.07 -17.77 -12.79
CA ARG A 211 -20.29 -17.59 -11.98
C ARG A 211 -21.07 -16.35 -12.38
N VAL A 212 -20.41 -15.25 -12.66
CA VAL A 212 -21.05 -14.03 -13.17
C VAL A 212 -21.80 -14.31 -14.48
N ARG A 213 -21.21 -15.04 -15.43
CA ARG A 213 -21.86 -15.40 -16.70
C ARG A 213 -23.08 -16.29 -16.53
N THR A 214 -23.14 -17.10 -15.47
CA THR A 214 -24.32 -17.94 -15.18
C THR A 214 -25.50 -17.17 -14.59
N ILE A 215 -25.29 -15.91 -14.19
CA ILE A 215 -26.30 -15.02 -13.61
C ILE A 215 -26.97 -14.15 -14.69
N GLU A 216 -26.25 -13.86 -15.78
CA GLU A 216 -26.75 -13.19 -16.99
C GLU A 216 -27.61 -14.13 -17.85
#